data_AF-A0ABD5YZV1-F1
#
_entry.id   AF-A0ABD5YZV1-F1
#
_cell.length_a   1.000
_cell.length_b   1.000
_cell.length_c   1.000
_cell.angle_alpha   90.00
_cell.angle_beta   90.00
_cell.angle_gamma   90.00
#
_symmetry.space_group_name_H-M   'P 1'
#
loop_
_entity.id
_entity.type
_entity.pdbx_description
1 polymer ?
#
loop_
_entity_poly.entity_id
_entity_poly.type
_entity_poly.pdbx_seq_one_letter_code
_entity_poly.pdbx_strand_id
1 'polypeptide(L)'
;MVENFDEFYDEFYEEQFNWYDQKAKRNKIRHRAMKVTQIVLAATLPVSVSVFSVTMNPYWQHVITAASVLLVILEALESFLNYQKKWMNYRTTAEGLRREGHMFRTKTGEYEDAGAPEEIFVDRVLALTSQENRYWEITTRKSQEA
;
A
#
# COMPACT_ATOMS: atom_id res chain seq x y z
N MET A 1 -3.78 -27.95 -12.92
CA MET A 1 -5.22 -28.23 -12.80
C MET A 1 -5.48 -28.26 -11.31
N VAL A 2 -6.28 -27.34 -10.79
CA VAL A 2 -6.67 -27.35 -9.38
C VAL A 2 -7.54 -28.60 -9.19
N GLU A 3 -7.11 -29.56 -8.37
CA GLU A 3 -7.84 -30.83 -8.19
C GLU A 3 -9.16 -30.65 -7.41
N ASN A 4 -9.28 -29.55 -6.66
CA ASN A 4 -10.47 -29.20 -5.89
C ASN A 4 -10.71 -27.67 -5.88
N PHE A 5 -11.77 -27.22 -6.56
CA PHE A 5 -12.09 -25.78 -6.66
C PHE A 5 -12.43 -25.17 -5.31
N ASP A 6 -13.14 -25.90 -4.44
CA ASP A 6 -13.55 -25.40 -3.13
C ASP A 6 -12.34 -25.11 -2.24
N GLU A 7 -11.33 -25.99 -2.26
CA GLU A 7 -10.06 -25.80 -1.54
C GLU A 7 -9.30 -24.59 -2.07
N PHE A 8 -9.24 -24.39 -3.39
CA PHE A 8 -8.66 -23.17 -3.97
C PHE A 8 -9.43 -21.91 -3.57
N TYR A 9 -10.76 -21.99 -3.52
CA TYR A 9 -11.59 -20.84 -3.19
C TYR A 9 -11.37 -20.40 -1.74
N ASP A 10 -11.48 -21.34 -0.79
CA ASP A 10 -11.42 -21.05 0.64
C ASP A 10 -9.97 -20.84 1.12
N GLU A 11 -9.05 -21.74 0.77
CA GLU A 11 -7.69 -21.70 1.32
C GLU A 11 -6.79 -20.72 0.56
N PHE A 12 -6.96 -20.57 -0.76
CA PHE A 12 -6.10 -19.68 -1.53
C PHE A 12 -6.75 -18.31 -1.76
N TYR A 13 -7.92 -18.26 -2.40
CA TYR A 13 -8.52 -16.98 -2.79
C TYR A 13 -8.90 -16.12 -1.57
N GLU A 14 -9.61 -16.66 -0.58
CA GLU A 14 -10.02 -15.87 0.58
C GLU A 14 -8.82 -15.42 1.41
N GLU A 15 -7.83 -16.29 1.62
CA GLU A 15 -6.59 -15.91 2.31
C GLU A 15 -5.82 -14.80 1.58
N GLN A 16 -5.67 -14.91 0.25
CA GLN A 16 -5.01 -13.88 -0.55
C GLN A 16 -5.76 -12.55 -0.48
N PHE A 17 -7.08 -12.57 -0.68
CA PHE A 17 -7.91 -11.37 -0.56
C PHE A 17 -7.74 -10.71 0.81
N ASN A 18 -7.84 -11.49 1.88
CA ASN A 18 -7.70 -11.01 3.25
C ASN A 18 -6.29 -10.45 3.52
N TRP A 19 -5.24 -11.11 3.03
CA TRP A 19 -3.87 -10.64 3.17
C TRP A 19 -3.65 -9.29 2.48
N TYR A 20 -4.12 -9.15 1.24
CA TYR A 20 -4.02 -7.91 0.47
C TYR A 20 -4.80 -6.76 1.12
N ASP A 21 -6.04 -7.01 1.55
CA ASP A 21 -6.87 -5.99 2.20
C ASP A 21 -6.27 -5.52 3.54
N GLN A 22 -5.81 -6.46 4.37
CA GLN A 22 -5.15 -6.14 5.64
C GLN A 22 -3.81 -5.38 5.43
N LYS A 23 -3.00 -5.80 4.45
CA LYS A 23 -1.76 -5.10 4.08
C LYS A 23 -2.04 -3.69 3.58
N ALA A 24 -3.06 -3.51 2.75
CA ALA A 24 -3.48 -2.20 2.28
C ALA A 24 -3.85 -1.30 3.49
N LYS A 25 -4.74 -1.76 4.36
CA LYS A 25 -5.17 -1.04 5.57
C LYS A 25 -3.98 -0.63 6.46
N ARG A 26 -3.07 -1.56 6.76
CA ARG A 26 -1.90 -1.28 7.61
C ARG A 26 -0.96 -0.25 6.98
N ASN A 27 -0.70 -0.33 5.68
CA ASN A 27 0.14 0.65 4.98
C ASN A 27 -0.53 2.04 4.93
N LYS A 28 -1.85 2.10 4.74
CA LYS A 28 -2.61 3.36 4.79
C LYS A 28 -2.50 4.04 6.15
N ILE A 29 -2.65 3.28 7.23
CA ILE A 29 -2.55 3.80 8.60
C ILE A 29 -1.14 4.35 8.86
N ARG A 30 -0.09 3.59 8.50
CA ARG A 30 1.30 4.03 8.66
C ARG A 30 1.61 5.30 7.86
N HIS A 31 1.22 5.35 6.59
CA HIS A 31 1.37 6.54 5.75
C HIS A 31 0.65 7.74 6.35
N ARG A 32 -0.62 7.57 6.75
CA ARG A 32 -1.40 8.66 7.35
C ARG A 32 -0.78 9.15 8.65
N ALA A 33 -0.31 8.24 9.51
CA ALA A 33 0.34 8.61 10.77
C ALA A 33 1.62 9.43 10.52
N MET A 34 2.50 8.98 9.61
CA MET A 34 3.70 9.73 9.23
C MET A 34 3.34 11.11 8.66
N LYS A 35 2.37 11.19 7.74
CA LYS A 35 1.98 12.45 7.11
C LYS A 35 1.37 13.44 8.10
N VAL A 36 0.53 12.96 9.02
CA VAL A 36 -0.04 13.81 10.08
C VAL A 36 1.06 14.37 10.98
N THR A 37 2.01 13.54 11.40
CA THR A 37 3.15 14.01 12.21
C THR A 37 3.96 15.09 11.49
N GLN A 38 4.25 14.90 10.19
CA GLN A 38 4.94 15.91 9.38
C GLN A 38 4.15 17.21 9.28
N ILE A 39 2.83 17.15 9.04
CA ILE A 39 1.98 18.34 8.94
C ILE A 39 1.97 19.12 10.28
N VAL A 40 1.85 18.41 11.41
CA VAL A 40 1.88 19.04 12.73
C VAL A 40 3.25 19.68 13.00
N LEU A 41 4.35 19.01 12.71
CA LEU A 41 5.70 19.59 12.83
C LEU A 41 5.86 20.82 11.92
N ALA A 42 5.47 20.72 10.65
CA ALA A 42 5.58 21.83 9.69
C ALA A 42 4.74 23.05 10.11
N ALA A 43 3.55 22.84 10.67
CA ALA A 43 2.68 23.92 11.13
C ALA A 43 3.16 24.56 12.44
N THR A 44 3.74 23.77 13.35
CA THR A 44 4.21 24.25 14.66
C THR A 44 5.55 24.98 14.59
N LEU A 45 6.42 24.68 13.62
CA LEU A 45 7.73 25.29 13.48
C LEU A 45 7.66 26.84 13.33
N PRO A 46 6.88 27.43 12.38
CA PRO A 46 6.78 28.89 12.27
C PRO A 46 6.21 29.57 13.52
N VAL A 47 5.21 28.95 14.15
CA VAL A 47 4.61 29.44 15.39
C VAL A 47 5.64 29.46 16.51
N SER A 48 6.43 28.41 16.63
CA SER A 48 7.49 28.29 17.64
C SER A 48 8.57 29.36 17.44
N VAL A 49 8.98 29.62 16.20
CA VAL A 49 9.93 30.69 15.89
C VAL A 49 9.38 32.07 16.24
N SER A 50 8.08 32.30 16.06
CA SER A 50 7.45 33.59 16.34
C SER A 50 7.19 33.82 17.83
N VAL A 51 6.82 32.79 18.59
CA VAL A 51 6.41 32.90 20.00
C VAL A 51 7.62 32.85 20.93
N PHE A 52 8.59 31.98 20.64
CA PHE A 52 9.79 31.89 21.46
C PHE A 52 10.83 32.89 20.94
N SER A 53 11.41 33.70 21.81
CA SER A 53 12.53 34.57 21.45
C SER A 53 13.80 33.73 21.18
N VAL A 54 13.85 33.10 20.01
CA VAL A 54 14.94 32.22 19.57
C VAL A 54 16.28 32.95 19.61
N THR A 55 16.28 34.27 19.37
CA THR A 55 17.44 35.16 19.46
C THR A 55 17.95 35.43 20.88
N MET A 56 17.11 35.23 21.91
CA MET A 56 17.47 35.53 23.30
C MET A 56 17.86 34.27 24.09
N ASN A 57 17.39 33.08 23.67
CA ASN A 57 17.68 31.83 24.36
C ASN A 57 18.15 30.74 23.38
N PRO A 58 19.44 30.35 23.42
CA PRO A 58 20.00 29.35 22.50
C PRO A 58 19.37 27.97 22.65
N TYR A 59 18.75 27.65 23.80
CA TYR A 59 18.04 26.39 23.99
C TYR A 59 16.90 26.21 22.97
N TRP A 60 16.06 27.23 22.78
CA TRP A 60 14.93 27.17 21.84
C TRP A 60 15.40 27.10 20.38
N GLN A 61 16.54 27.73 20.07
CA GLN A 61 17.18 27.61 18.76
C GLN A 61 17.55 26.16 18.46
N HIS A 62 18.24 25.48 19.38
CA HIS A 62 18.62 24.08 19.19
C HIS A 62 17.39 23.15 19.04
N VAL A 63 16.34 23.37 19.83
CA VAL A 63 15.10 22.57 19.75
C VAL A 63 14.42 22.74 18.39
N ILE A 64 14.25 23.97 17.91
CA ILE A 64 13.60 24.25 16.63
C ILE A 64 14.44 23.70 15.46
N THR A 65 15.77 23.85 15.51
CA THR A 65 16.67 23.27 14.51
C THR A 65 16.64 21.74 14.52
N ALA A 66 16.60 21.10 15.69
CA ALA A 66 16.48 19.66 15.79
C ALA A 66 15.13 19.16 15.22
N ALA A 67 14.04 19.87 15.51
CA ALA A 67 12.71 19.55 14.99
C ALA A 67 12.63 19.71 13.46
N SER A 68 13.28 20.72 12.88
CA SER A 68 13.31 20.90 11.42
C SER A 68 14.12 19.81 10.72
N VAL A 69 15.27 19.41 11.29
CA VAL A 69 16.05 18.27 10.79
C VAL A 69 15.24 16.98 10.85
N LEU A 70 14.53 16.74 11.96
CA LEU A 70 13.67 15.57 12.11
C LEU A 70 12.54 15.54 11.07
N LEU A 71 11.93 16.69 10.77
CA LEU A 71 10.90 16.80 9.73
C LEU A 71 11.44 16.36 8.36
N VAL A 72 12.62 16.84 7.98
CA VAL A 72 13.27 16.47 6.69
C VAL A 72 13.59 14.97 6.65
N ILE A 73 14.09 14.39 7.74
CA ILE A 73 14.37 12.95 7.82
C ILE A 73 13.08 12.14 7.65
N LEU A 74 11.97 12.55 8.27
CA LEU A 74 10.68 11.88 8.13
C LEU A 74 10.15 11.95 6.70
N GLU A 75 10.34 13.07 6.00
CA GLU A 75 9.92 13.24 4.61
C GLU A 75 10.76 12.37 3.66
N ALA A 76 12.08 12.36 3.86
CA ALA A 76 12.99 11.47 3.12
C ALA A 76 12.63 9.99 3.36
N LEU A 77 12.34 9.60 4.60
CA LEU A 77 11.95 8.24 4.94
C LEU A 77 10.61 7.84 4.32
N GLU A 78 9.63 8.75 4.30
CA GLU A 78 8.34 8.52 3.64
C GLU A 78 8.52 8.33 2.12
N SER A 79 9.31 9.19 1.49
CA SER A 79 9.64 9.12 0.06
C SER A 79 10.37 7.82 -0.28
N PHE A 80 11.32 7.40 0.55
CA PHE A 80 12.05 6.14 0.35
C PHE A 80 11.12 4.91 0.49
N LEU A 81 10.31 4.86 1.54
CA LEU A 81 9.48 3.69 1.85
C LEU A 81 8.27 3.55 0.93
N ASN A 82 7.86 4.65 0.27
CA ASN A 82 6.78 4.70 -0.72
C ASN A 82 5.50 4.03 -0.21
N TYR A 83 5.14 4.29 1.05
CA TYR A 83 3.97 3.66 1.68
C TYR A 83 2.67 3.94 0.93
N GLN A 84 2.53 5.14 0.34
CA GLN A 84 1.37 5.49 -0.49
C GLN A 84 1.24 4.57 -1.71
N LYS A 85 2.35 4.34 -2.43
CA LYS A 85 2.37 3.46 -3.60
C LYS A 85 2.06 2.02 -3.21
N LYS A 86 2.65 1.54 -2.11
CA LYS A 86 2.39 0.19 -1.57
C LYS A 86 0.92 0.00 -1.19
N TRP A 87 0.34 0.94 -0.43
CA TRP A 87 -1.09 0.87 -0.06
C TRP A 87 -1.99 0.87 -1.30
N MET A 88 -1.70 1.73 -2.27
CA MET A 88 -2.51 1.84 -3.49
C MET A 88 -2.47 0.54 -4.30
N ASN A 89 -1.27 -0.01 -4.51
CA ASN A 89 -1.11 -1.27 -5.23
C ASN A 89 -1.87 -2.41 -4.55
N TYR A 90 -1.65 -2.62 -3.24
CA TYR A 90 -2.37 -3.66 -2.49
C TYR A 90 -3.88 -3.47 -2.52
N ARG A 91 -4.36 -2.22 -2.46
CA ARG A 91 -5.79 -1.92 -2.52
C ARG A 91 -6.38 -2.20 -3.89
N THR A 92 -5.67 -1.85 -4.97
CA THR A 92 -6.09 -2.16 -6.33
C THR A 92 -6.18 -3.66 -6.55
N THR A 93 -5.19 -4.43 -6.11
CA THR A 93 -5.23 -5.90 -6.19
C THR A 93 -6.38 -6.48 -5.37
N ALA A 94 -6.59 -6.02 -4.12
CA ALA A 94 -7.70 -6.47 -3.29
C ALA A 94 -9.07 -6.17 -3.92
N GLU A 95 -9.25 -4.98 -4.51
CA GLU A 95 -10.49 -4.62 -5.20
C GLU A 95 -10.67 -5.41 -6.51
N GLY A 96 -9.59 -5.73 -7.22
CA GLY A 96 -9.62 -6.65 -8.35
C GLY A 96 -10.12 -8.03 -7.94
N LEU A 97 -9.51 -8.63 -6.91
CA LEU A 97 -9.92 -9.92 -6.35
C LEU A 97 -11.37 -9.90 -5.86
N ARG A 98 -11.80 -8.81 -5.20
CA ARG A 98 -13.19 -8.64 -4.75
C ARG A 98 -14.16 -8.61 -5.92
N ARG A 99 -13.83 -7.87 -6.97
CA ARG A 99 -14.65 -7.75 -8.18
C ARG A 99 -14.80 -9.10 -8.86
N GLU A 100 -13.71 -9.83 -9.07
CA GLU A 100 -13.77 -11.17 -9.68
C GLU A 100 -14.60 -12.13 -8.83
N GLY A 101 -14.40 -12.13 -7.50
CA GLY A 101 -15.21 -12.96 -6.59
C GLY A 101 -16.70 -12.62 -6.63
N HIS A 102 -17.06 -11.35 -6.77
CA HIS A 102 -18.45 -10.95 -6.95
C HIS A 102 -19.01 -11.42 -8.28
N MET A 103 -18.29 -11.18 -9.38
CA MET A 103 -18.71 -11.56 -10.74
C MET A 103 -18.91 -13.07 -10.90
N PHE A 104 -18.03 -13.86 -10.29
CA PHE A 104 -18.16 -15.32 -10.25
C PHE A 104 -19.44 -15.74 -9.50
N ARG A 105 -19.68 -15.20 -8.30
CA ARG A 105 -20.87 -15.51 -7.49
C ARG A 105 -22.19 -15.07 -8.15
N THR A 106 -22.19 -13.93 -8.83
CA THR A 106 -23.37 -13.41 -9.53
C THR A 106 -23.55 -14.00 -10.93
N LYS A 107 -22.60 -14.82 -11.41
CA LYS A 107 -22.56 -15.36 -12.79
C LYS A 107 -22.76 -14.26 -13.84
N THR A 108 -22.07 -13.14 -13.66
CA THR A 108 -22.18 -11.98 -14.56
C THR A 108 -20.89 -11.75 -15.33
N GLY A 109 -20.98 -11.16 -16.51
CA GLY A 109 -19.81 -10.84 -17.33
C GLY A 109 -19.28 -12.10 -17.99
N GLU A 110 -17.98 -12.38 -17.87
CA GLU A 110 -17.37 -13.56 -18.52
C GLU A 110 -17.80 -14.90 -17.92
N TYR A 111 -18.54 -14.88 -16.80
CA TYR A 111 -19.07 -16.07 -16.13
C TYR A 111 -20.52 -16.42 -16.51
N GLU A 112 -21.20 -15.57 -17.28
CA GLU A 112 -22.64 -15.72 -17.59
C GLU A 112 -22.93 -16.91 -18.52
N ASP A 113 -22.11 -17.08 -19.56
CA ASP A 113 -22.22 -18.16 -20.57
C ASP A 113 -20.97 -19.06 -20.62
N ALA A 114 -20.16 -19.05 -19.55
CA ALA A 114 -18.94 -19.85 -19.51
C ALA A 114 -19.24 -21.34 -19.37
N GLY A 115 -18.65 -22.17 -20.24
CA GLY A 115 -18.69 -23.63 -20.10
C GLY A 115 -17.92 -24.17 -18.89
N ALA A 116 -16.89 -23.43 -18.43
CA ALA A 116 -16.08 -23.74 -17.27
C ALA A 116 -15.76 -22.46 -16.45
N PRO A 117 -16.74 -21.90 -15.72
CA PRO A 117 -16.57 -20.63 -15.00
C PRO A 117 -15.51 -20.71 -13.89
N GLU A 118 -15.31 -21.89 -13.31
CA GLU A 118 -14.32 -22.15 -12.25
C GLU A 118 -12.89 -22.02 -12.77
N GLU A 119 -12.58 -22.59 -13.95
CA GLU A 119 -11.25 -22.47 -14.57
C GLU A 119 -10.91 -21.01 -14.90
N ILE A 120 -11.88 -20.27 -15.45
CA ILE A 120 -11.74 -18.84 -15.76
C ILE A 120 -11.48 -18.04 -14.47
N PHE A 121 -12.14 -18.40 -13.37
CA PHE A 121 -11.94 -17.75 -12.07
C PHE A 121 -10.53 -17.99 -11.52
N VAL A 122 -10.07 -19.24 -11.54
CA VAL A 122 -8.71 -19.62 -11.11
C VAL A 122 -7.66 -18.82 -11.89
N ASP A 123 -7.75 -18.81 -13.22
CA ASP A 123 -6.80 -18.11 -14.08
C ASP A 123 -6.77 -16.60 -13.81
N ARG A 124 -7.93 -15.98 -13.61
CA ARG A 124 -8.05 -14.54 -13.31
C ARG A 124 -7.49 -14.19 -11.94
N VAL A 125 -7.79 -14.98 -10.92
CA VAL A 125 -7.23 -14.80 -9.57
C VAL A 125 -5.71 -14.95 -9.60
N LEU A 126 -5.18 -15.97 -10.26
CA LEU A 126 -3.74 -16.16 -10.43
C LEU A 126 -3.10 -15.05 -11.27
N ALA A 127 -3.80 -14.52 -12.28
CA ALA A 127 -3.31 -13.40 -13.08
C ALA A 127 -3.18 -12.11 -12.25
N LEU A 128 -4.16 -11.83 -11.38
CA LEU A 128 -4.15 -10.69 -10.46
C LEU A 128 -3.04 -10.80 -9.41
N THR A 129 -2.85 -11.98 -8.82
CA THR A 129 -1.81 -12.21 -7.81
C THR A 129 -0.40 -12.27 -8.44
N SER A 130 -0.25 -12.87 -9.62
CA SER A 130 1.04 -12.92 -10.35
C SER A 130 1.49 -11.57 -10.91
N GLN A 131 0.58 -10.59 -11.01
CA GLN A 131 0.92 -9.23 -11.44
C GLN A 131 1.87 -8.54 -10.45
N GLU A 132 1.89 -8.95 -9.19
CA GLU A 132 2.91 -8.51 -8.21
C GLU A 132 4.28 -9.15 -8.46
N ASN A 133 4.35 -10.45 -8.78
CA ASN A 133 5.63 -11.12 -9.06
C ASN A 133 6.34 -10.52 -10.28
N ARG A 134 5.58 -10.18 -11.33
CA ARG A 134 6.15 -9.51 -12.52
C ARG A 134 6.70 -8.12 -12.19
N TYR A 135 6.08 -7.40 -11.26
CA TYR A 135 6.59 -6.10 -10.82
C TYR A 135 7.94 -6.25 -10.11
N TRP A 136 8.13 -7.28 -9.28
CA TRP A 136 9.43 -7.58 -8.66
C TRP A 136 10.49 -8.00 -9.69
N GLU A 137 10.16 -8.93 -10.59
CA GLU A 137 11.07 -9.39 -11.67
C GLU A 137 11.56 -8.23 -12.55
N ILE A 138 10.66 -7.34 -12.98
CA ILE A 138 11.00 -6.20 -13.83
C ILE A 138 11.83 -5.16 -13.08
N THR A 139 11.53 -4.91 -11.80
CA THR A 139 12.25 -3.90 -10.99
C THR A 139 13.64 -4.40 -10.60
N THR A 140 13.79 -5.69 -10.26
CA THR A 140 15.09 -6.30 -9.95
C THR A 140 15.98 -6.39 -11.18
N ARG A 141 15.43 -6.79 -12.34
CA ARG A 141 16.19 -6.83 -13.61
C ARG A 141 16.71 -5.45 -14.02
N LYS A 142 15.87 -4.41 -13.94
CA LYS A 142 16.28 -3.02 -14.25
C LYS A 142 17.36 -2.48 -13.31
N SER A 143 17.44 -2.95 -12.06
CA SER A 143 18.51 -2.57 -11.12
C SER A 143 19.84 -3.30 -11.35
N GLN A 144 19.84 -4.39 -12.11
CA GLN A 144 21.04 -5.14 -12.49
C GLN A 144 21.63 -4.67 -13.82
N GLU A 145 20.83 -4.00 -14.66
CA GLU A 145 21.22 -3.46 -15.96
C GLU A 145 21.67 -1.98 -15.92
N ALA A 146 21.65 -1.34 -14.74
CA ALA A 146 22.05 0.05 -14.51
C ALA A 146 23.29 0.11 -13.60
#